data_AF-A0A6P7TNN9-F1
#
_entry.id   AF-A0A6P7TNN9-F1
#
_cell.length_a   1.000
_cell.length_b   1.000
_cell.length_c   1.000
_cell.angle_alpha   90.00
_cell.angle_beta   90.00
_cell.angle_gamma   90.00
#
_symmetry.space_group_name_H-M   'P 1'
#
loop_
_entity.id
_entity.type
_entity.pdbx_description
1 polymer ?
#
loop_
_entity_poly.entity_id
_entity_poly.type
_entity_poly.pdbx_seq_one_letter_code
_entity_poly.pdbx_strand_id
1 'polypeptide(L)'
;MIEVLYLPKNTTTVLQPMDQGIIRSFKSHFNKFKFKHIIEQINYGNATIECYKKLTLKDAVLFSYLAWKDVSVDTISKCFHHAKWENRIEEPIMGDHKIKNFEQIIEKLMITDPIKEEEFIDFTYSENDELHELFKTTNYENNDENAILDSSITEDCERNNCITHRDAIKCLFRPQKIFFT
;
A
#
# COMPACT_ATOMS: atom_id res chain seq x y z
N MET A 1 17.24 -11.57 18.60
CA MET A 1 18.24 -11.16 17.59
C MET A 1 17.45 -10.78 16.34
N ILE A 2 17.67 -9.58 15.79
CA ILE A 2 16.98 -9.12 14.58
C ILE A 2 17.96 -9.28 13.41
N GLU A 3 17.53 -9.91 12.32
CA GLU A 3 18.30 -10.09 11.09
C GLU A 3 17.73 -9.17 10.00
N VAL A 4 18.59 -8.44 9.32
CA VAL A 4 18.21 -7.54 8.22
C VAL A 4 18.70 -8.16 6.90
N LEU A 5 17.79 -8.36 5.96
CA LEU A 5 18.06 -8.92 4.65
C LEU A 5 17.88 -7.85 3.56
N TYR A 6 18.91 -7.63 2.75
CA TYR A 6 18.85 -6.72 1.62
C TYR A 6 18.30 -7.42 0.39
N LEU A 7 17.19 -6.92 -0.14
CA LEU A 7 16.61 -7.48 -1.37
C LEU A 7 17.48 -7.16 -2.58
N PRO A 8 17.72 -8.12 -3.47
CA PRO A 8 18.41 -7.86 -4.73
C PRO A 8 17.65 -6.86 -5.59
N LYS A 9 18.37 -6.15 -6.46
CA LYS A 9 17.78 -5.20 -7.40
C LYS A 9 16.67 -5.85 -8.25
N ASN A 10 15.57 -5.11 -8.46
CA ASN A 10 14.41 -5.52 -9.28
C ASN A 10 13.68 -6.78 -8.79
N THR A 11 13.76 -7.10 -7.49
CA THR A 11 13.06 -8.27 -6.91
C THR A 11 11.90 -7.92 -6.00
N THR A 12 11.64 -6.63 -5.80
CA THR A 12 10.61 -6.09 -4.90
C THR A 12 9.24 -6.75 -5.13
N THR A 13 8.77 -6.76 -6.37
CA THR A 13 7.48 -7.34 -6.77
C THR A 13 7.34 -8.84 -6.52
N VAL A 14 8.44 -9.55 -6.27
CA VAL A 14 8.51 -11.01 -6.13
C VAL A 14 8.83 -11.42 -4.69
N LEU A 15 9.68 -10.64 -4.00
CA LEU A 15 10.15 -10.96 -2.66
C LEU A 15 9.50 -10.12 -1.57
N GLN A 16 8.89 -8.97 -1.84
CA GLN A 16 8.22 -8.17 -0.81
C GLN A 16 6.79 -8.65 -0.59
N PRO A 17 6.42 -9.13 0.61
CA PRO A 17 5.04 -9.51 0.92
C PRO A 17 4.04 -8.36 0.73
N MET A 18 4.49 -7.11 0.93
CA MET A 18 3.67 -5.91 0.73
C MET A 18 3.14 -5.81 -0.70
N ASP A 19 3.98 -6.13 -1.68
CA ASP A 19 3.64 -6.13 -3.10
C ASP A 19 2.90 -7.40 -3.55
N GLN A 20 2.91 -8.47 -2.74
CA GLN A 20 2.13 -9.70 -3.01
C GLN A 20 0.64 -9.57 -2.75
N GLY A 21 0.14 -8.36 -2.46
CA GLY A 21 -1.30 -8.09 -2.34
C GLY A 21 -1.73 -7.41 -1.05
N ILE A 22 -0.85 -7.22 -0.06
CA ILE A 22 -1.19 -6.50 1.17
C ILE A 22 -1.53 -5.04 0.84
N ILE A 23 -0.69 -4.35 0.04
CA ILE A 23 -0.97 -2.96 -0.41
C ILE A 23 -2.29 -2.90 -1.17
N ARG A 24 -2.54 -3.86 -2.06
CA ARG A 24 -3.78 -3.91 -2.84
C ARG A 24 -5.00 -4.08 -1.94
N SER A 25 -4.94 -4.99 -0.97
CA SER A 25 -6.01 -5.22 0.00
C SER A 25 -6.27 -3.97 0.83
N PHE A 26 -5.22 -3.36 1.38
CA PHE A 26 -5.32 -2.11 2.13
C PHE A 26 -5.97 -0.99 1.31
N LYS A 27 -5.49 -0.73 0.08
CA LYS A 27 -6.05 0.31 -0.82
C LYS A 27 -7.53 0.05 -1.13
N SER A 28 -7.91 -1.22 -1.31
CA SER A 28 -9.31 -1.59 -1.54
C SER A 28 -10.20 -1.26 -0.34
N HIS A 29 -9.78 -1.63 0.88
CA HIS A 29 -10.52 -1.30 2.10
C HIS A 29 -10.55 0.21 2.35
N PHE A 30 -9.44 0.92 2.16
CA PHE A 30 -9.37 2.38 2.28
C PHE A 30 -10.40 3.06 1.37
N ASN A 31 -10.41 2.68 0.09
CA ASN A 31 -11.37 3.25 -0.87
C ASN A 31 -12.81 2.91 -0.50
N LYS A 32 -13.09 1.69 -0.02
CA LYS A 32 -14.42 1.33 0.49
C LYS A 32 -14.90 2.28 1.59
N PHE A 33 -14.06 2.58 2.59
CA PHE A 33 -14.41 3.51 3.66
C PHE A 33 -14.55 4.96 3.17
N LYS A 34 -13.61 5.41 2.33
CA LYS A 34 -13.66 6.74 1.70
C LYS A 34 -14.96 6.96 0.92
N PHE A 35 -15.32 6.03 0.03
CA PHE A 35 -16.53 6.15 -0.77
C PHE A 35 -17.80 6.03 0.05
N LYS A 36 -17.82 5.16 1.07
CA LYS A 36 -18.95 5.09 2.01
C LYS A 36 -19.20 6.45 2.67
N HIS A 37 -18.14 7.09 3.17
CA HIS A 37 -18.24 8.43 3.76
C HIS A 37 -18.75 9.48 2.75
N ILE A 38 -18.20 9.50 1.53
CA ILE A 38 -18.63 10.43 0.48
C ILE A 38 -20.12 10.22 0.13
N ILE A 39 -20.56 8.97 -0.04
CA ILE A 39 -21.95 8.63 -0.35
C ILE A 39 -22.90 9.09 0.77
N GLU A 40 -22.51 8.90 2.03
CA GLU A 40 -23.28 9.41 3.17
C GLU A 40 -23.44 10.94 3.08
N GLN A 41 -22.38 11.69 2.80
CA GLN A 41 -22.44 13.15 2.63
C GLN A 41 -23.32 13.57 1.45
N ILE A 42 -23.29 12.83 0.34
CA ILE A 42 -24.17 13.07 -0.82
C ILE A 42 -25.63 12.86 -0.43
N ASN A 43 -25.94 11.81 0.32
CA ASN A 43 -27.30 11.53 0.79
C ASN A 43 -27.84 12.62 1.74
N TYR A 44 -26.97 13.37 2.42
CA TYR A 44 -27.33 14.57 3.18
C TYR A 44 -27.54 15.83 2.33
N GLY A 45 -27.49 15.71 1.00
CA GLY A 45 -27.78 16.79 0.04
C GLY A 45 -26.56 17.61 -0.40
N ASN A 46 -25.34 17.17 -0.09
CA ASN A 46 -24.13 17.84 -0.58
C ASN A 46 -23.82 17.41 -2.04
N ALA A 47 -23.29 18.33 -2.84
CA ALA A 47 -22.79 18.00 -4.17
C ALA A 47 -21.52 17.12 -4.09
N THR A 48 -21.38 16.16 -5.01
CA THR A 48 -20.27 15.19 -5.03
C THR A 48 -18.89 15.83 -4.93
N ILE A 49 -18.65 16.91 -5.69
CA ILE A 49 -17.36 17.63 -5.72
C ILE A 49 -17.06 18.25 -4.36
N GLU A 50 -18.07 18.81 -3.70
CA GLU A 50 -17.93 19.43 -2.38
C GLU A 50 -17.65 18.38 -1.30
N CYS A 51 -18.29 17.20 -1.38
CA CYS A 51 -17.98 16.08 -0.48
C CYS A 51 -16.52 15.64 -0.60
N TYR A 52 -16.02 15.55 -1.83
CA TYR A 52 -14.64 15.15 -2.08
C TYR A 52 -13.64 16.19 -1.55
N LYS A 53 -13.87 17.47 -1.84
CA LYS A 53 -13.00 18.58 -1.39
C LYS A 53 -13.00 18.78 0.13
N LYS A 54 -14.06 18.36 0.82
CA LYS A 54 -14.17 18.44 2.28
C LYS A 54 -13.42 17.34 3.02
N LEU A 55 -12.87 16.33 2.33
CA LEU A 55 -12.06 15.30 2.97
C LEU A 55 -10.86 15.92 3.65
N THR A 56 -10.70 15.61 4.94
CA THR A 56 -9.60 16.10 5.75
C THR A 56 -8.55 15.02 5.97
N LEU A 57 -7.37 15.44 6.43
CA LEU A 57 -6.35 14.51 6.89
C LEU A 57 -6.85 13.58 8.01
N LYS A 58 -7.70 14.10 8.91
CA LYS A 58 -8.31 13.30 9.98
C LYS A 58 -9.13 12.14 9.40
N ASP A 59 -9.87 12.39 8.32
CA ASP A 59 -10.64 11.35 7.63
C ASP A 59 -9.72 10.32 6.99
N ALA A 60 -8.63 10.77 6.33
CA ALA A 60 -7.64 9.86 5.76
C ALA A 60 -6.99 8.95 6.82
N VAL A 61 -6.61 9.49 7.99
CA VAL A 61 -6.06 8.70 9.10
C VAL A 61 -7.09 7.68 9.60
N LEU A 62 -8.35 8.09 9.75
CA LEU A 62 -9.43 7.19 10.16
C LEU A 62 -9.66 6.06 9.13
N PHE A 63 -9.69 6.38 7.84
CA PHE A 63 -9.86 5.38 6.78
C PHE A 63 -8.68 4.42 6.73
N SER A 64 -7.46 4.90 6.93
CA SER A 64 -6.26 4.06 7.04
C SER A 64 -6.35 3.09 8.22
N TYR A 65 -6.76 3.56 9.40
CA TYR A 65 -6.96 2.71 10.57
C TYR A 65 -8.00 1.62 10.31
N LEU A 66 -9.17 2.00 9.78
CA LEU A 66 -10.24 1.06 9.47
C LEU A 66 -9.84 0.08 8.36
N ALA A 67 -9.14 0.56 7.34
CA ALA A 67 -8.66 -0.26 6.24
C ALA A 67 -7.67 -1.32 6.71
N TRP A 68 -6.70 -0.94 7.55
CA TRP A 68 -5.72 -1.86 8.11
C TRP A 68 -6.38 -2.93 8.99
N LYS A 69 -7.36 -2.53 9.80
CA LYS A 69 -8.13 -3.47 10.64
C LYS A 69 -8.89 -4.52 9.81
N ASP A 70 -9.34 -4.15 8.61
CA ASP A 70 -10.06 -5.04 7.70
C ASP A 70 -9.12 -5.91 6.83
N VAL A 71 -7.80 -5.62 6.77
CA VAL A 71 -6.85 -6.52 6.12
C VAL A 71 -6.75 -7.81 6.94
N SER A 72 -7.22 -8.91 6.36
CA SER A 72 -7.27 -10.19 7.07
C SER A 72 -5.88 -10.79 7.30
N VAL A 73 -5.71 -11.48 8.44
CA VAL A 73 -4.51 -12.28 8.74
C VAL A 73 -4.26 -13.33 7.66
N ASP A 74 -5.31 -13.91 7.08
CA ASP A 74 -5.20 -14.86 5.97
C ASP A 74 -4.62 -14.22 4.72
N THR A 75 -5.03 -12.98 4.38
CA THR A 75 -4.45 -12.22 3.27
C THR A 75 -2.96 -12.03 3.50
N ILE A 76 -2.57 -11.57 4.69
CA ILE A 76 -1.16 -11.34 5.05
C ILE A 76 -0.38 -12.66 4.94
N SER A 77 -0.86 -13.72 5.58
CA SER A 77 -0.24 -15.04 5.56
C SER A 77 -0.03 -15.56 4.14
N LYS A 78 -1.05 -15.47 3.28
CA LYS A 78 -0.95 -15.83 1.86
C LYS A 78 0.09 -14.99 1.15
N CYS A 79 0.12 -13.67 1.33
CA CYS A 79 1.11 -12.78 0.71
C CYS A 79 2.55 -13.13 1.11
N PHE A 80 2.80 -13.45 2.38
CA PHE A 80 4.11 -13.91 2.85
C PHE A 80 4.49 -15.26 2.24
N HIS A 81 3.54 -16.20 2.17
CA HIS A 81 3.73 -17.48 1.51
C HIS A 81 4.02 -17.33 0.00
N HIS A 82 3.30 -16.43 -0.69
CA HIS A 82 3.54 -16.10 -2.09
C HIS A 82 4.94 -15.52 -2.31
N ALA A 83 5.40 -14.64 -1.41
CA ALA A 83 6.77 -14.11 -1.42
C ALA A 83 7.84 -15.13 -0.94
N LYS A 84 7.47 -16.39 -0.68
CA LYS A 84 8.36 -17.48 -0.26
C LYS A 84 9.06 -17.27 1.08
N TRP A 85 8.41 -16.56 1.99
CA TRP A 85 8.83 -16.41 3.38
C TRP A 85 8.22 -17.49 4.29
N GLU A 86 8.07 -18.73 3.80
CA GLU A 86 7.45 -19.83 4.54
C GLU A 86 8.13 -20.05 5.93
N ASN A 87 7.43 -19.59 6.97
CA ASN A 87 7.32 -20.15 8.31
C ASN A 87 8.59 -20.52 9.11
N ARG A 88 9.04 -19.56 9.95
CA ARG A 88 8.93 -19.79 11.40
C ARG A 88 7.54 -19.32 11.83
N ILE A 89 6.55 -20.22 11.86
CA ILE A 89 5.23 -19.88 12.44
C ILE A 89 5.46 -19.74 13.95
N GLU A 90 5.48 -18.51 14.43
CA GLU A 90 4.97 -18.24 15.77
C GLU A 90 3.51 -17.81 15.59
N GLU A 91 2.63 -18.28 16.46
CA GLU A 91 1.21 -17.94 16.40
C GLU A 91 1.02 -16.41 16.33
N PRO A 92 -0.01 -15.92 15.61
CA PRO A 92 -0.23 -14.50 15.50
C PRO A 92 -0.44 -13.90 16.90
N ILE A 93 0.53 -13.14 17.38
CA ILE A 93 0.42 -12.39 18.64
C ILE A 93 -0.56 -11.26 18.40
N MET A 94 -1.83 -11.53 18.67
CA MET A 94 -2.91 -10.57 18.64
C MET A 94 -2.82 -9.74 19.93
N GLY A 95 -1.94 -8.74 19.93
CA GLY A 95 -1.78 -7.81 21.04
C GLY A 95 -1.44 -6.43 20.51
N ASP A 96 -2.06 -5.40 21.10
CA ASP A 96 -1.63 -4.01 20.97
C ASP A 96 -0.21 -3.90 21.54
N HIS A 97 0.79 -4.25 20.73
CA HIS A 97 2.19 -4.03 21.05
C HIS A 97 2.47 -2.54 20.87
N LYS A 98 2.11 -1.75 21.89
CA LYS A 98 2.80 -0.48 22.10
C LYS A 98 4.28 -0.80 22.24
N ILE A 99 5.08 -0.40 21.26
CA ILE A 99 6.54 -0.47 21.33
C ILE A 99 6.96 0.50 22.44
N LYS A 100 7.14 -0.01 23.64
CA LYS A 100 7.68 0.76 24.76
C LYS A 100 9.17 0.97 24.50
N ASN A 101 9.66 2.17 24.81
CA ASN A 101 11.09 2.52 24.72
C ASN A 101 11.69 2.46 23.29
N PHE A 102 10.97 2.93 22.27
CA PHE A 102 11.46 2.95 20.88
C PHE A 102 12.74 3.77 20.71
N GLU A 103 12.95 4.81 21.53
CA GLU A 103 14.17 5.63 21.56
C GLU A 103 15.43 4.79 21.76
N GLN A 104 15.40 3.83 22.70
CA GLN A 104 16.52 2.92 22.98
C GLN A 104 16.76 1.92 21.85
N ILE A 105 15.75 1.64 21.03
CA ILE A 105 15.85 0.77 19.86
C ILE A 105 16.51 1.53 18.71
N ILE A 106 16.10 2.79 18.46
CA ILE A 106 16.69 3.66 17.44
C ILE A 106 18.19 3.85 17.70
N GLU A 107 18.58 4.12 18.95
CA GLU A 107 19.98 4.28 19.36
C GLU A 107 20.81 3.01 19.10
N LYS A 108 20.25 1.83 19.41
CA LYS A 108 20.91 0.53 19.18
C LYS A 108 21.07 0.18 17.69
N LEU A 109 20.22 0.71 16.82
CA LEU A 109 20.24 0.41 15.38
C LEU A 109 21.21 1.30 14.60
N MET A 110 21.90 2.24 15.25
CA MET A 110 22.85 3.18 14.62
C MET A 110 22.25 3.91 13.40
N ILE A 111 21.00 4.33 13.49
CA ILE A 111 20.35 5.11 12.42
C ILE A 111 20.97 6.51 12.44
N THR A 112 21.73 6.84 11.40
CA THR A 112 22.53 8.09 11.33
C THR A 112 21.67 9.35 11.25
N ASP A 113 20.43 9.24 10.78
CA ASP A 113 19.47 10.34 10.65
C ASP A 113 18.04 9.87 10.95
N PRO A 114 17.64 9.79 12.23
CA PRO A 114 16.30 9.38 12.59
C PRO A 114 15.29 10.49 12.27
N ILE A 115 14.33 10.19 11.39
CA ILE A 115 13.21 11.10 11.11
C ILE A 115 12.45 11.42 12.40
N LYS A 116 12.21 12.71 12.64
CA LYS A 116 11.49 13.16 13.84
C LYS A 116 9.99 13.04 13.64
N GLU A 117 9.24 12.84 14.72
CA GLU A 117 7.78 12.75 14.70
C GLU A 117 7.14 13.99 14.05
N GLU A 118 7.68 15.17 14.35
CA GLU A 118 7.22 16.44 13.81
C GLU A 118 7.41 16.56 12.29
N GLU A 119 8.52 16.01 11.77
CA GLU A 119 8.85 16.00 10.34
C GLU A 119 8.01 14.96 9.58
N PHE A 120 7.67 13.85 10.23
CA PHE A 120 6.77 12.84 9.68
C PHE A 120 5.33 13.36 9.50
N ILE A 121 4.91 14.35 10.29
CA ILE A 121 3.55 14.93 10.29
C ILE A 121 3.47 16.21 9.42
N ASP A 122 4.53 16.63 8.73
CA ASP A 122 4.47 17.82 7.86
C ASP A 122 3.66 17.55 6.57
N PHE A 123 2.33 17.70 6.67
CA PHE A 123 1.33 17.39 5.64
C PHE A 123 1.16 18.50 4.58
N THR A 124 2.24 19.06 4.05
CA THR A 124 2.12 20.00 2.90
C THR A 124 1.73 19.31 1.58
N TYR A 125 1.52 17.99 1.58
CA TYR A 125 1.17 17.19 0.41
C TYR A 125 -0.35 16.97 0.27
N SER A 126 -0.93 17.38 -0.87
CA SER A 126 -2.33 17.17 -1.25
C SER A 126 -2.40 16.54 -2.64
N GLU A 127 -2.65 15.23 -2.73
CA GLU A 127 -2.83 14.44 -3.98
C GLU A 127 -4.13 14.77 -4.76
N ASN A 128 -4.72 15.96 -4.58
CA ASN A 128 -6.03 16.28 -5.15
C ASN A 128 -5.99 16.74 -6.63
N ASP A 129 -4.83 16.77 -7.27
CA ASP A 129 -4.69 17.31 -8.63
C ASP A 129 -5.01 16.29 -9.75
N GLU A 130 -4.90 14.98 -9.49
CA GLU A 130 -5.09 13.96 -10.55
C GLU A 130 -6.56 13.65 -10.86
N LEU A 131 -7.50 13.87 -9.91
CA LEU A 131 -8.92 13.60 -10.16
C LEU A 131 -9.63 14.73 -10.90
N HIS A 132 -9.04 15.93 -10.95
CA HIS A 132 -9.66 17.06 -11.64
C HIS A 132 -9.74 16.84 -13.17
N GLU A 133 -8.87 16.00 -13.72
CA GLU A 133 -8.85 15.68 -15.15
C GLU A 133 -9.93 14.68 -15.56
N LEU A 134 -10.27 13.72 -14.68
CA LEU A 134 -11.28 12.69 -14.93
C LEU A 134 -12.73 13.23 -14.87
N PHE A 135 -12.98 14.29 -14.10
CA PHE A 135 -14.33 14.89 -13.98
C PHE A 135 -14.65 15.94 -15.04
N LYS A 136 -13.64 16.43 -15.80
CA LYS A 136 -13.88 17.32 -16.95
C LYS A 136 -14.41 16.56 -18.16
N THR A 137 -13.96 15.32 -18.35
CA THR A 137 -14.37 14.48 -19.50
C THR A 137 -15.79 13.94 -19.36
N THR A 138 -16.33 13.77 -18.15
CA THR A 138 -17.69 13.24 -17.94
C THR A 138 -18.82 14.26 -18.14
N ASN A 139 -18.52 15.54 -18.37
CA ASN A 139 -19.53 16.61 -18.48
C ASN A 139 -19.75 17.15 -19.90
N TYR A 140 -19.18 16.51 -20.92
CA TYR A 140 -19.57 16.69 -22.31
C TYR A 140 -19.93 15.32 -22.89
N GLU A 141 -21.14 15.23 -23.46
CA GLU A 141 -21.80 14.03 -24.04
C GLU A 141 -22.71 13.24 -23.07
N ASN A 142 -23.87 13.80 -22.78
CA ASN A 142 -25.09 12.99 -22.80
C ASN A 142 -25.67 13.12 -24.21
N ASN A 143 -25.72 12.02 -24.97
CA ASN A 143 -26.74 11.63 -25.95
C ASN A 143 -26.20 10.52 -26.85
N ASP A 144 -26.42 9.25 -26.50
CA ASP A 144 -27.06 8.26 -27.38
C ASP A 144 -27.03 6.86 -26.78
N GLU A 145 -28.10 6.11 -27.07
CA GLU A 145 -28.37 4.74 -26.67
C GLU A 145 -27.35 3.73 -27.24
N ASN A 146 -27.12 2.65 -26.47
CA ASN A 146 -26.64 1.34 -26.92
C ASN A 146 -25.27 1.25 -27.65
N ALA A 147 -24.21 0.95 -26.91
CA ALA A 147 -23.14 0.07 -27.39
C ALA A 147 -22.44 -0.62 -26.22
N ILE A 148 -22.57 -1.94 -26.16
CA ILE A 148 -21.60 -2.80 -25.48
C ILE A 148 -20.28 -2.65 -26.25
N LEU A 149 -19.22 -2.17 -25.59
CA LEU A 149 -17.85 -2.43 -26.04
C LEU A 149 -16.95 -2.68 -24.84
N ASP A 150 -16.74 -3.97 -24.65
CA ASP A 150 -15.56 -4.59 -24.07
C ASP A 150 -14.28 -3.79 -24.31
N SER A 151 -13.66 -3.36 -23.22
CA SER A 151 -12.21 -3.25 -23.15
C SER A 151 -11.78 -3.62 -21.75
N SER A 152 -11.66 -4.94 -21.56
CA SER A 152 -10.54 -5.48 -20.80
C SER A 152 -9.26 -4.71 -21.12
N ILE A 153 -8.90 -3.74 -20.28
CA ILE A 153 -7.49 -3.40 -20.09
C ILE A 153 -6.95 -4.47 -19.15
N THR A 154 -6.80 -5.68 -19.70
CA THR A 154 -5.71 -6.54 -19.30
C THR A 154 -4.46 -5.83 -19.79
N GLU A 155 -3.78 -5.11 -18.89
CA GLU A 155 -2.34 -4.95 -19.05
C GLU A 155 -1.75 -6.35 -18.97
N ASP A 156 -1.71 -7.01 -20.12
CA ASP A 156 -0.82 -8.13 -20.36
C ASP A 156 0.59 -7.58 -20.20
N CYS A 157 1.11 -7.64 -18.98
CA CYS A 157 2.53 -7.47 -18.74
C CYS A 157 3.21 -8.59 -19.53
N GLU A 158 3.88 -8.26 -20.64
CA GLU A 158 4.68 -9.21 -21.42
C GLU A 158 5.60 -10.00 -20.47
N ARG A 159 5.24 -11.26 -20.19
CA ARG A 159 5.88 -12.14 -19.21
C ARG A 159 7.30 -12.60 -19.60
N ASN A 160 7.90 -11.99 -20.62
CA ASN A 160 9.05 -12.56 -21.30
C ASN A 160 10.40 -12.12 -20.71
N ASN A 161 10.43 -11.31 -19.64
CA ASN A 161 11.68 -11.00 -18.92
C ASN A 161 11.52 -10.75 -17.40
N CYS A 162 10.45 -11.21 -16.76
CA CYS A 162 10.25 -11.02 -15.33
C CYS A 162 11.11 -12.00 -14.51
N ILE A 163 11.81 -11.51 -13.48
CA ILE A 163 12.61 -12.36 -12.60
C ILE A 163 11.69 -13.36 -11.88
N THR A 164 12.04 -14.64 -11.92
CA THR A 164 11.23 -15.67 -11.24
C THR A 164 11.50 -15.66 -9.74
N HIS A 165 10.57 -16.17 -8.92
CA HIS A 165 10.80 -16.38 -7.48
C HIS A 165 12.09 -17.16 -7.20
N ARG A 166 12.38 -18.18 -8.02
CA ARG A 166 13.59 -19.00 -7.88
C ARG A 166 14.85 -18.17 -8.10
N ASP A 167 14.88 -17.32 -9.11
CA ASP A 167 16.04 -16.50 -9.44
C ASP A 167 16.23 -15.37 -8.43
N ALA A 168 15.14 -14.78 -7.95
CA ALA A 168 15.15 -13.77 -6.90
C ALA A 168 15.71 -14.32 -5.57
N ILE A 169 15.26 -15.51 -5.14
CA ILE A 169 15.75 -16.17 -3.93
C ILE A 169 17.23 -16.54 -4.06
N LYS A 170 17.67 -17.05 -5.21
CA LYS A 170 19.10 -17.33 -5.46
C LYS A 170 19.96 -16.08 -5.34
N CYS A 171 19.45 -14.93 -5.74
CA CYS A 171 20.15 -13.66 -5.60
C CYS A 171 20.15 -13.18 -4.14
N LEU A 172 19.07 -13.42 -3.37
CA LEU A 172 18.96 -13.03 -1.97
C LEU A 172 20.04 -13.68 -1.10
N PHE A 173 20.32 -14.96 -1.32
CA PHE A 173 21.33 -15.71 -0.55
C PHE A 173 22.70 -15.78 -1.24
N ARG A 174 22.90 -15.04 -2.34
CA ARG A 174 24.21 -14.97 -2.98
C ARG A 174 25.13 -14.13 -2.07
N PRO A 175 26.36 -14.59 -1.75
CA PRO A 175 27.31 -13.77 -1.02
C PRO A 175 27.56 -12.49 -1.82
N GLN A 176 27.13 -11.36 -1.27
CA GLN A 176 27.47 -10.06 -1.83
C GLN A 176 28.95 -9.86 -1.58
N LYS A 177 29.77 -9.80 -2.63
CA LYS A 177 31.14 -9.30 -2.51
C LYS A 177 31.04 -7.82 -2.20
N ILE A 178 31.04 -7.47 -0.91
CA ILE A 178 31.13 -6.09 -0.46
C ILE A 178 32.56 -5.65 -0.75
N PHE A 179 32.76 -5.00 -1.90
CA PHE A 179 34.00 -4.29 -2.18
C PHE A 179 33.93 -2.94 -1.47
N PHE A 180 34.65 -2.82 -0.36
CA PHE A 180 35.02 -1.50 0.15
C PHE A 180 36.10 -0.97 -0.81
N THR A 181 35.78 0.13 -1.50
CA THR A 181 36.76 0.92 -2.28
C THR A 181 36.87 2.28 -1.62
#